data_AF-A0A2D8BPF8-F1
#
_entry.id   AF-A0A2D8BPF8-F1
#
_cell.length_a   1.000
_cell.length_b   1.000
_cell.length_c   1.000
_cell.angle_alpha   90.00
_cell.angle_beta   90.00
_cell.angle_gamma   90.00
#
_symmetry.space_group_name_H-M   'P 1'
#
loop_
_entity.id
_entity.type
_entity.pdbx_description
1 polymer ?
#
loop_
_entity_poly.entity_id
_entity_poly.type
_entity_poly.pdbx_seq_one_letter_code
_entity_poly.pdbx_strand_id
1 'polypeptide(L)'
;MATKEELQAQADAEIEAAKPMYKQVNNERLEFTDADYDQAKIDLGNSKWEAQQFGYITARQESYPALSEQFDMLFHDMTSGKGDKTGEWYKAVKKIKDDNPKPS
;
A
#
# COMPACT_ATOMS: atom_id res chain seq x y z
N MET A 1 -13.66 -0.10 -1.05
CA MET A 1 -12.64 0.74 -0.39
C MET A 1 -13.35 1.72 0.51
N ALA A 2 -12.74 2.05 1.66
CA ALA A 2 -13.26 3.11 2.50
C ALA A 2 -13.02 4.47 1.85
N THR A 3 -13.91 5.44 2.10
CA THR A 3 -13.71 6.83 1.68
C THR A 3 -12.60 7.49 2.50
N LYS A 4 -12.11 8.65 2.03
CA LYS A 4 -11.11 9.41 2.79
C LYS A 4 -11.68 9.84 4.14
N GLU A 5 -12.95 10.22 4.18
CA GLU A 5 -13.66 10.63 5.39
C GLU A 5 -13.83 9.46 6.37
N GLU A 6 -14.15 8.26 5.90
CA GLU A 6 -14.25 7.07 6.73
C GLU A 6 -12.90 6.70 7.36
N LEU A 7 -11.82 6.77 6.59
CA LEU A 7 -10.46 6.52 7.08
C LEU A 7 -10.00 7.61 8.06
N GLN A 8 -10.38 8.86 7.85
CA GLN A 8 -10.12 9.94 8.81
C GLN A 8 -10.87 9.70 10.12
N ALA A 9 -12.16 9.35 10.05
CA ALA A 9 -12.94 9.04 11.24
C ALA A 9 -12.37 7.84 12.02
N GLN A 10 -11.87 6.83 11.31
CA GLN A 10 -11.16 5.72 11.94
C GLN A 10 -9.84 6.17 12.59
N ALA A 11 -9.04 6.99 11.91
CA ALA A 11 -7.80 7.53 12.46
C ALA A 11 -8.06 8.36 13.74
N ASP A 12 -9.10 9.20 13.71
CA ASP A 12 -9.50 9.99 14.87
C ASP A 12 -9.84 9.10 16.05
N ALA A 13 -10.66 8.06 15.85
CA ALA A 13 -11.04 7.11 16.90
C ALA A 13 -9.82 6.33 17.45
N GLU A 14 -8.88 5.93 16.58
CA GLU A 14 -7.67 5.22 16.99
C GLU A 14 -6.74 6.11 17.83
N ILE A 15 -6.54 7.38 17.44
CA ILE A 15 -5.72 8.32 18.22
C ILE A 15 -6.39 8.65 19.56
N GLU A 16 -7.71 8.83 19.60
CA GLU A 16 -8.44 9.05 20.85
C GLU A 16 -8.34 7.84 21.79
N ALA A 17 -8.45 6.61 21.26
CA ALA A 17 -8.30 5.39 22.04
C ALA A 17 -6.85 5.16 22.53
N ALA A 18 -5.86 5.73 21.85
CA ALA A 18 -4.44 5.61 22.21
C ALA A 18 -3.98 6.59 23.30
N LYS A 19 -4.85 7.49 23.78
CA LYS A 19 -4.49 8.45 24.84
C LYS A 19 -4.22 7.77 26.20
N PRO A 20 -3.26 8.26 27.00
CA PRO A 20 -2.32 9.33 26.68
C PRO A 20 -1.14 8.83 25.84
N MET A 21 -0.76 9.61 24.82
CA MET A 21 0.45 9.41 24.03
C MET A 21 1.55 10.38 24.47
N TYR A 22 2.82 10.00 24.27
CA TYR A 22 3.96 10.76 24.77
C TYR A 22 5.03 10.95 23.69
N LYS A 23 5.65 12.13 23.67
CA LYS A 23 6.83 12.46 22.86
C LYS A 23 8.06 12.56 23.75
N GLN A 24 9.22 12.32 23.14
CA GLN A 24 10.50 12.56 23.80
C GLN A 24 11.10 13.86 23.28
N VAL A 25 11.42 14.77 24.19
CA VAL A 25 12.08 16.06 23.88
C VAL A 25 13.24 16.21 24.85
N ASN A 26 14.46 16.39 24.34
CA ASN A 26 15.66 16.58 25.18
C ASN A 26 15.82 15.53 26.29
N ASN A 27 15.55 14.27 25.97
CA ASN A 27 15.60 13.14 26.91
C ASN A 27 14.53 13.13 28.02
N GLU A 28 13.53 14.01 27.93
CA GLU A 28 12.36 14.01 28.79
C GLU A 28 11.14 13.45 28.05
N ARG A 29 10.31 12.67 28.75
CA ARG A 29 9.04 12.16 28.24
C ARG A 29 7.93 13.13 28.60
N LEU A 30 7.32 13.74 27.60
CA LEU A 30 6.23 14.69 27.73
C LEU A 30 4.97 14.12 27.09
N GLU A 31 3.82 14.33 27.72
CA GLU A 31 2.54 13.99 27.09
C GLU A 31 2.34 14.86 25.84
N PHE A 32 1.68 14.30 24.83
CA PHE A 32 1.25 15.05 23.67
C PHE A 32 0.35 16.22 24.08
N THR A 33 0.59 17.38 23.48
CA THR A 33 -0.31 18.53 23.53
C THR A 33 -1.50 18.31 22.58
N ASP A 34 -2.54 19.12 22.69
CA ASP A 34 -3.68 19.05 21.75
C ASP A 34 -3.24 19.17 20.29
N ALA A 35 -2.28 20.07 20.00
CA ALA A 35 -1.72 20.22 18.66
C ALA A 35 -0.95 18.98 18.19
N ASP A 36 -0.27 18.26 19.09
CA ASP A 36 0.40 17.00 18.73
C ASP A 36 -0.63 15.89 18.42
N TYR A 37 -1.74 15.84 19.16
CA TYR A 37 -2.84 14.90 18.87
C TYR A 37 -3.53 15.23 17.54
N ASP A 38 -3.80 16.52 17.26
CA ASP A 38 -4.39 16.95 15.99
C ASP A 38 -3.50 16.57 14.80
N GLN A 39 -2.19 16.77 14.93
CA GLN A 39 -1.25 16.34 13.89
C GLN A 39 -1.20 14.81 13.75
N ALA A 40 -1.20 14.06 14.87
CA ALA A 40 -1.19 12.61 14.83
C ALA A 40 -2.43 12.02 14.11
N LYS A 41 -3.61 12.64 14.27
CA LYS A 41 -4.84 12.26 13.55
C LYS A 41 -4.72 12.49 12.06
N ILE A 42 -4.18 13.63 11.65
CA ILE A 42 -3.94 13.97 10.23
C ILE A 42 -2.94 12.98 9.62
N ASP A 43 -1.83 12.74 10.31
CA ASP A 43 -0.77 11.84 9.84
C ASP A 43 -1.28 10.41 9.69
N LEU A 44 -2.03 9.90 10.69
CA LEU A 44 -2.60 8.56 10.63
C LEU A 44 -3.67 8.44 9.54
N GLY A 45 -4.55 9.44 9.40
CA GLY A 45 -5.56 9.48 8.34
C GLY A 45 -4.94 9.45 6.95
N ASN A 46 -3.93 10.29 6.72
CA ASN A 46 -3.15 10.31 5.47
C ASN A 46 -2.43 8.99 5.23
N SER A 47 -1.77 8.42 6.25
CA SER A 47 -1.07 7.13 6.14
C SER A 47 -2.01 5.99 5.76
N LYS A 48 -3.21 5.92 6.36
CA LYS A 48 -4.24 4.93 6.00
C LYS A 48 -4.71 5.10 4.57
N TRP A 49 -4.94 6.34 4.14
CA TRP A 49 -5.32 6.64 2.76
C TRP A 49 -4.22 6.22 1.77
N GLU A 50 -2.96 6.59 2.03
CA GLU A 50 -1.84 6.21 1.18
C GLU A 50 -1.65 4.69 1.10
N ALA A 51 -1.74 4.00 2.23
CA ALA A 51 -1.69 2.54 2.28
C ALA A 51 -2.81 1.92 1.43
N GLN A 52 -4.04 2.43 1.54
CA GLN A 52 -5.16 1.95 0.74
C GLN A 52 -4.96 2.22 -0.76
N GLN A 53 -4.53 3.42 -1.14
CA GLN A 53 -4.43 3.83 -2.54
C GLN A 53 -3.20 3.27 -3.26
N PHE A 54 -2.09 3.09 -2.55
CA PHE A 54 -0.79 2.82 -3.15
C PHE A 54 -0.13 1.53 -2.65
N GLY A 55 -0.64 0.89 -1.61
CA GLY A 55 -0.07 -0.36 -1.07
C GLY A 55 0.05 -1.48 -2.11
N TYR A 56 -0.84 -1.51 -3.11
CA TYR A 56 -0.77 -2.47 -4.22
C TYR A 56 0.50 -2.35 -5.06
N ILE A 57 1.16 -1.18 -5.09
CA ILE A 57 2.36 -0.95 -5.89
C ILE A 57 3.52 -1.79 -5.33
N THR A 58 3.78 -1.66 -4.03
CA THR A 58 4.82 -2.42 -3.34
C THR A 58 4.52 -3.92 -3.41
N ALA A 59 3.27 -4.32 -3.13
CA ALA A 59 2.89 -5.73 -3.18
C ALA A 59 3.09 -6.36 -4.57
N ARG A 60 2.83 -5.61 -5.65
CA ARG A 60 3.14 -6.06 -7.02
C ARG A 60 4.64 -6.14 -7.27
N GLN A 61 5.40 -5.12 -6.87
CA GLN A 61 6.86 -5.09 -7.05
C GLN A 61 7.51 -6.32 -6.41
N GLU A 62 7.08 -6.68 -5.20
CA GLU A 62 7.58 -7.86 -4.48
C GLU A 62 7.12 -9.19 -5.10
N SER A 63 5.96 -9.21 -5.76
CA SER A 63 5.39 -10.41 -6.38
C SER A 63 5.90 -10.69 -7.80
N TYR A 64 6.49 -9.70 -8.47
CA TYR A 64 7.00 -9.89 -9.83
C TYR A 64 8.23 -10.80 -9.84
N PRO A 65 8.32 -11.76 -10.78
CA PRO A 65 9.56 -12.47 -11.04
C PRO A 65 10.67 -11.51 -11.47
N ALA A 66 11.93 -11.97 -11.44
CA ALA A 66 13.05 -11.16 -11.92
C ALA A 66 12.81 -10.70 -13.37
N LEU A 67 13.27 -9.50 -13.72
CA LEU A 67 13.06 -8.94 -15.08
C LEU A 67 13.61 -9.87 -16.17
N SER A 68 14.73 -10.55 -15.92
CA SER A 68 15.31 -11.52 -16.85
C SER A 68 14.35 -12.69 -17.11
N GLU A 69 13.70 -13.23 -16.08
CA GLU A 69 12.71 -14.30 -16.21
C GLU A 69 11.45 -13.81 -16.90
N GLN A 70 11.01 -12.57 -16.62
CA GLN A 70 9.90 -11.96 -17.33
C GLN A 70 10.17 -11.81 -18.83
N PHE A 71 11.37 -11.34 -19.21
CA PHE A 71 11.73 -11.22 -20.62
C PHE A 71 11.90 -12.58 -21.31
N ASP A 72 12.41 -13.59 -20.60
CA ASP A 72 12.53 -14.95 -21.10
C ASP A 72 11.15 -15.58 -21.39
N MET A 73 10.21 -15.49 -20.44
CA MET A 73 8.83 -15.93 -20.63
C MET A 73 8.18 -15.24 -21.84
N LEU A 74 8.35 -13.92 -21.94
CA LEU A 74 7.80 -13.16 -23.06
C LEU A 74 8.40 -13.60 -24.40
N PHE A 75 9.72 -13.82 -24.47
CA PHE A 75 10.37 -14.29 -25.68
C PHE A 75 9.83 -15.66 -26.13
N HIS A 76 9.64 -16.58 -25.18
CA HIS A 76 9.05 -17.90 -25.46
C HIS A 76 7.59 -17.81 -25.94
N ASP A 77 6.79 -16.95 -25.32
CA ASP A 77 5.42 -16.69 -25.77
C ASP A 77 5.39 -16.12 -27.19
N MET A 78 6.25 -15.14 -27.50
CA MET A 78 6.33 -14.55 -28.84
C MET A 78 6.75 -15.58 -29.89
N THR A 79 7.73 -16.44 -29.57
CA THR A 79 8.23 -17.48 -30.47
C THR A 79 7.20 -18.59 -30.71
N SER A 80 6.34 -18.87 -29.73
CA SER A 80 5.29 -19.88 -29.82
C SER A 80 3.96 -19.36 -30.36
N GLY A 81 3.89 -18.10 -30.79
CA GLY A 81 2.66 -17.48 -31.28
C GLY A 81 1.63 -17.17 -30.18
N LYS A 82 2.07 -17.10 -28.93
CA LYS A 82 1.26 -16.82 -27.72
C LYS A 82 1.55 -15.45 -27.11
N GLY A 83 1.99 -14.48 -27.91
CA GLY A 83 2.22 -13.08 -27.50
C GLY A 83 0.96 -12.30 -27.08
N ASP A 84 -0.12 -12.99 -26.76
CA ASP A 84 -1.43 -12.45 -26.40
C ASP A 84 -1.81 -12.89 -24.97
N LYS A 85 -3.11 -12.90 -24.66
CA LYS A 85 -3.62 -13.27 -23.33
C LYS A 85 -3.50 -14.76 -23.00
N THR A 86 -3.08 -15.60 -23.96
CA THR A 86 -2.92 -17.04 -23.78
C THR A 86 -1.50 -17.44 -23.34
N GLY A 87 -0.54 -16.52 -23.45
CA GLY A 87 0.86 -16.70 -23.06
C GLY A 87 1.07 -16.80 -21.54
N GLU A 88 2.16 -17.45 -21.15
CA GLU A 88 2.53 -17.67 -19.75
C GLU A 88 2.95 -16.36 -19.07
N TRP A 89 3.65 -15.46 -19.77
CA TRP A 89 4.00 -14.13 -19.25
C TRP A 89 2.75 -13.34 -18.89
N TYR A 90 1.74 -13.32 -19.77
CA TYR A 90 0.48 -12.62 -19.51
C TYR A 90 -0.24 -13.21 -18.29
N LYS A 91 -0.34 -14.54 -18.19
CA LYS A 91 -0.99 -15.21 -17.05
C LYS A 91 -0.28 -14.88 -15.73
N ALA A 92 1.05 -14.90 -15.71
CA ALA A 92 1.84 -14.57 -14.53
C ALA A 92 1.60 -13.12 -14.08
N VAL A 93 1.71 -12.15 -15.00
CA VAL A 93 1.46 -10.73 -14.70
C VAL A 93 0.00 -10.49 -14.31
N LYS A 94 -0.95 -11.14 -14.98
CA LYS A 94 -2.37 -11.02 -14.66
C LYS A 94 -2.65 -11.51 -13.23
N LYS A 95 -2.14 -12.68 -12.86
CA LYS A 95 -2.30 -13.21 -11.50
C LYS A 95 -1.82 -12.22 -10.44
N ILE A 96 -0.64 -11.63 -10.63
CA ILE A 96 -0.09 -10.62 -9.71
C ILE A 96 -1.01 -9.39 -9.59
N LYS A 97 -1.58 -8.95 -10.72
CA LYS A 97 -2.50 -7.80 -10.75
C LYS A 97 -3.88 -8.10 -10.16
N ASP A 98 -4.35 -9.34 -10.29
CA ASP A 98 -5.60 -9.81 -9.71
C ASP A 98 -5.46 -9.98 -8.19
N ASP A 99 -4.36 -10.58 -7.73
CA ASP A 99 -4.04 -10.77 -6.31
C ASP A 99 -3.79 -9.43 -5.60
N ASN A 100 -3.24 -8.45 -6.33
CA ASN A 100 -2.94 -7.11 -5.85
C ASN A 100 -3.65 -6.06 -6.72
N PRO A 101 -4.98 -5.91 -6.60
CA PRO A 101 -5.76 -5.05 -7.48
C PRO A 101 -5.40 -3.58 -7.29
N LYS A 102 -5.44 -2.82 -8.39
CA LYS A 102 -5.37 -1.36 -8.28
C LYS A 102 -6.70 -0.90 -7.66
N PRO A 103 -6.67 -0.10 -6.60
CA PRO A 103 -7.89 0.41 -6.02
C PRO A 103 -8.64 1.33 -7.02
N SER A 104 -9.97 1.19 -7.08
CA SER A 104 -10.89 1.87 -8.00
C SER A 104 -11.51 3.15 -7.45
#